data_AF-A0A3S0VIZ3-F1
#
_entry.id   AF-A0A3S0VIZ3-F1
#
_cell.length_a   1.000
_cell.length_b   1.000
_cell.length_c   1.000
_cell.angle_alpha   90.00
_cell.angle_beta   90.00
_cell.angle_gamma   90.00
#
_symmetry.space_group_name_H-M   'P 1'
#
loop_
_entity.id
_entity.type
_entity.pdbx_description
1 polymer ?
#
loop_
_entity_poly.entity_id
_entity_poly.type
_entity_poly.pdbx_seq_one_letter_code
_entity_poly.pdbx_strand_id
1 'polypeptide(L)'
;MTTTTQIKKYLNSSPTDLSLLGLPLPQCTEVYSDRDWGLLREFSLFELASMQGKVEHLKALPWSKEDKIRAVQRAGFNAIRKAAGNGRLAALRYLLEEVGLSTEDKIQAIKTQNYFTIHWAAYNGHLAILRYLLEEVSLSAEDELEAIKTQNYLTIRQAAYNGHLAILWYLVDEVGLSTEDKLEVSKAENYSAIRMAANKGKWATFQYLLEKMGLSKEDKLEAIKADDYYAIREAAKHGQLATLKYLLEKMGLSSEDKLQAIKMYFYQTITGAAEYGHLETLQYLLEEVGLSREEKLQAIKGDNYSIIERTAHYGQLATLQYLFIGLSKEDKLEAIKARDYNAIRSAAWREHRPIITYFLTFDAGFAYLESHDHEYGQKYVYAFVAEQLEALKRRKEVFEQPHPAGVFDVEAEEARRCF
;
A
#
# COMPACT_ATOMS: atom_id res chain seq x y z
N MET A 1 1.70 41.42 -12.55
CA MET A 1 2.13 40.01 -12.49
C MET A 1 0.92 39.18 -12.15
N THR A 2 0.58 38.23 -13.01
CA THR A 2 -0.49 37.27 -12.74
C THR A 2 -0.05 36.33 -11.62
N THR A 3 -0.95 36.02 -10.68
CA THR A 3 -0.66 35.12 -9.56
C THR A 3 -1.18 33.72 -9.84
N THR A 4 -0.61 32.71 -9.18
CA THR A 4 -1.11 31.33 -9.23
C THR A 4 -2.60 31.24 -8.87
N THR A 5 -3.04 32.04 -7.89
CA THR A 5 -4.45 32.15 -7.49
C THR A 5 -5.34 32.67 -8.62
N GLN A 6 -4.87 33.65 -9.39
CA GLN A 6 -5.61 34.19 -10.54
C GLN A 6 -5.75 33.15 -11.65
N ILE A 7 -4.69 32.40 -11.94
CA ILE A 7 -4.75 31.32 -12.94
C ILE A 7 -5.71 30.22 -12.49
N LYS A 8 -5.64 29.79 -11.23
CA LYS A 8 -6.59 28.81 -10.67
C LYS A 8 -8.03 29.30 -10.76
N LYS A 9 -8.29 30.59 -10.48
CA LYS A 9 -9.63 31.19 -10.67
C LYS A 9 -10.07 31.16 -12.13
N TYR A 10 -9.20 31.56 -13.06
CA TYR A 10 -9.49 31.52 -14.49
C TYR A 10 -9.85 30.10 -14.97
N LEU A 11 -9.05 29.08 -14.62
CA LEU A 11 -9.30 27.69 -15.02
C LEU A 11 -10.59 27.08 -14.42
N ASN A 12 -11.12 27.69 -13.36
CA ASN A 12 -12.40 27.34 -12.75
C ASN A 12 -13.57 28.22 -13.21
N SER A 13 -13.33 29.15 -14.13
CA SER A 13 -14.32 30.07 -14.69
C SER A 13 -14.62 29.75 -16.16
N SER A 14 -15.37 30.62 -16.84
CA SER A 14 -15.58 30.54 -18.29
C SER A 14 -14.25 30.68 -19.04
N PRO A 15 -13.97 29.88 -20.09
CA PRO A 15 -12.79 30.03 -20.94
C PRO A 15 -12.63 31.42 -21.55
N THR A 16 -13.73 32.15 -21.74
CA THR A 16 -13.73 33.49 -22.33
C THR A 16 -13.43 34.61 -21.33
N ASP A 17 -13.43 34.33 -20.02
CA ASP A 17 -13.21 35.33 -18.98
C ASP A 17 -11.71 35.59 -18.71
N LEU A 18 -11.05 36.15 -19.73
CA LEU A 18 -9.61 36.47 -19.67
C LEU A 18 -9.30 37.59 -18.66
N SER A 19 -10.30 38.31 -18.16
CA SER A 19 -10.13 39.39 -17.18
C SER A 19 -9.47 38.89 -15.89
N LEU A 20 -9.71 37.63 -15.54
CA LEU A 20 -9.17 36.98 -14.35
C LEU A 20 -7.66 36.75 -14.40
N LEU A 21 -7.04 36.77 -15.59
CA LEU A 21 -5.60 36.65 -15.76
C LEU A 21 -4.85 37.98 -15.57
N GLY A 22 -5.57 39.11 -15.53
CA GLY A 22 -4.99 40.45 -15.46
C GLY A 22 -4.42 40.97 -16.79
N LEU A 23 -4.25 42.29 -16.90
CA LEU A 23 -3.65 42.96 -18.06
C LEU A 23 -2.31 43.64 -17.68
N PRO A 24 -1.24 43.50 -18.49
CA PRO A 24 -1.16 42.66 -19.69
C PRO A 24 -1.30 41.17 -19.34
N LEU A 25 -1.78 40.38 -20.31
CA LEU A 25 -1.92 38.94 -20.12
C LEU A 25 -0.57 38.31 -19.76
N PRO A 26 -0.58 37.22 -18.98
CA PRO A 26 0.62 36.50 -18.63
C PRO A 26 1.42 36.08 -19.86
N GLN A 27 2.76 36.12 -19.78
CA GLN A 27 3.58 35.65 -20.90
C GLN A 27 3.43 34.14 -21.07
N CYS A 28 3.54 33.66 -22.31
CA CYS A 28 3.33 32.26 -22.66
C CYS A 28 4.32 31.29 -21.97
N THR A 29 5.46 31.81 -21.51
CA THR A 29 6.50 31.06 -20.79
C THR A 29 6.66 31.46 -19.32
N GLU A 30 5.82 32.37 -18.80
CA GLU A 30 5.85 32.80 -17.40
C GLU A 30 5.47 31.64 -16.46
N VAL A 31 6.17 31.56 -15.33
CA VAL A 31 5.95 30.53 -14.30
C VAL A 31 5.52 31.13 -13.00
N TYR A 32 4.73 30.35 -12.28
CA TYR A 32 4.10 30.74 -11.03
C TYR A 32 4.35 29.65 -10.01
N SER A 33 4.81 30.05 -8.84
CA SER A 33 5.02 29.14 -7.73
C SER A 33 3.70 28.91 -6.99
N ASP A 34 3.40 27.66 -6.71
CA ASP A 34 2.40 27.28 -5.73
C ASP A 34 3.05 26.51 -4.59
N ARG A 35 2.51 26.68 -3.38
CA ARG A 35 2.81 25.82 -2.25
C ARG A 35 1.69 24.80 -2.11
N ASP A 36 1.79 23.73 -2.87
CA ASP A 36 1.01 22.52 -2.60
C ASP A 36 1.85 21.57 -1.74
N TRP A 37 1.30 21.15 -0.59
CA TRP A 37 1.91 20.17 0.32
C TRP A 37 3.33 20.51 0.83
N GLY A 38 3.64 21.79 0.99
CA GLY A 38 4.92 22.26 1.55
C GLY A 38 6.10 22.26 0.57
N LEU A 39 5.89 21.89 -0.70
CA LEU A 39 6.90 21.99 -1.76
C LEU A 39 6.58 23.15 -2.70
N LEU A 40 7.57 24.01 -2.95
CA LEU A 40 7.48 25.02 -4.01
C LEU A 40 7.49 24.30 -5.37
N ARG A 41 6.37 24.36 -6.09
CA ARG A 41 6.29 23.86 -7.46
C ARG A 41 5.98 25.02 -8.39
N GLU A 42 6.79 25.15 -9.43
CA GLU A 42 6.59 26.14 -10.49
C GLU A 42 5.79 25.52 -11.63
N PHE A 43 4.75 26.24 -12.06
CA PHE A 43 3.94 25.86 -13.22
C PHE A 43 3.71 27.05 -14.13
N SER A 44 3.65 26.82 -15.44
CA SER A 44 3.05 27.77 -16.37
C SER A 44 1.52 27.59 -16.44
N LEU A 45 0.81 28.58 -16.99
CA LEU A 45 -0.63 28.46 -17.25
C LEU A 45 -0.94 27.23 -18.12
N PHE A 46 -0.12 27.00 -19.17
CA PHE A 46 -0.27 25.86 -20.07
C PHE A 46 -0.12 24.52 -19.33
N GLU A 47 0.87 24.40 -18.45
CA GLU A 47 1.09 23.19 -17.66
C GLU A 47 -0.07 22.90 -16.70
N LEU A 48 -0.55 23.92 -15.99
CA LEU A 48 -1.66 23.77 -15.03
C LEU A 48 -2.98 23.45 -15.73
N ALA A 49 -3.28 24.12 -16.84
CA ALA A 49 -4.46 23.85 -17.65
C ALA A 49 -4.41 22.43 -18.27
N SER A 50 -3.24 22.00 -18.75
CA SER A 50 -3.03 20.66 -19.31
C SER A 50 -3.21 19.56 -18.28
N MET A 51 -2.68 19.75 -17.07
CA MET A 51 -2.87 18.84 -15.93
C MET A 51 -4.36 18.67 -15.56
N GLN A 52 -5.13 19.75 -15.63
CA GLN A 52 -6.56 19.76 -15.32
C GLN A 52 -7.45 19.37 -16.51
N GLY A 53 -6.90 19.25 -17.72
CA GLY A 53 -7.68 18.95 -18.93
C GLY A 53 -8.51 20.11 -19.46
N LYS A 54 -8.11 21.36 -19.18
CA LYS A 54 -8.86 22.59 -19.51
C LYS A 54 -8.56 23.05 -20.95
N VAL A 55 -8.93 22.22 -21.93
CA VAL A 55 -8.65 22.43 -23.36
C VAL A 55 -9.25 23.74 -23.88
N GLU A 56 -10.50 24.02 -23.54
CA GLU A 56 -11.19 25.23 -23.99
C GLU A 56 -10.50 26.50 -23.47
N HIS A 57 -9.98 26.49 -22.24
CA HIS A 57 -9.20 27.60 -21.69
C HIS A 57 -7.88 27.81 -22.44
N LEU A 58 -7.23 26.74 -22.92
CA LEU A 58 -6.03 26.83 -23.76
C LEU A 58 -6.36 27.37 -25.16
N LYS A 59 -7.49 26.96 -25.73
CA LYS A 59 -7.99 27.44 -27.03
C LYS A 59 -8.32 28.93 -26.98
N ALA A 60 -8.99 29.37 -25.92
CA ALA A 60 -9.47 30.75 -25.74
C ALA A 60 -8.36 31.80 -25.53
N LEU A 61 -7.13 31.40 -25.21
CA LEU A 61 -6.01 32.34 -25.05
C LEU A 61 -5.71 33.06 -26.37
N PRO A 62 -5.63 34.41 -26.38
CA PRO A 62 -5.38 35.22 -27.56
C PRO A 62 -3.86 35.29 -27.86
N TRP A 63 -3.20 34.14 -27.77
CA TRP A 63 -1.77 33.98 -28.09
C TRP A 63 -1.61 33.58 -29.55
N SER A 64 -0.53 34.04 -30.19
CA SER A 64 -0.17 33.59 -31.53
C SER A 64 0.09 32.08 -31.55
N LYS A 65 0.08 31.48 -32.74
CA LYS A 65 0.42 30.06 -32.89
C LYS A 65 1.83 29.79 -32.35
N GLU A 66 2.77 30.68 -32.65
CA GLU A 66 4.16 30.62 -32.22
C GLU A 66 4.28 30.74 -30.69
N ASP A 67 3.48 31.58 -30.05
CA ASP A 67 3.40 31.68 -28.59
C ASP A 67 2.88 30.39 -27.94
N LYS A 68 1.85 29.76 -28.53
CA LYS A 68 1.34 28.48 -28.04
C LYS A 68 2.39 27.37 -28.19
N ILE A 69 3.09 27.31 -29.33
CA ILE A 69 4.20 26.37 -29.52
C ILE A 69 5.30 26.57 -28.46
N ARG A 70 5.73 27.82 -28.22
CA ARG A 70 6.70 28.14 -27.17
C ARG A 70 6.23 27.74 -25.77
N ALA A 71 4.95 27.93 -25.46
CA ALA A 71 4.36 27.50 -24.20
C ALA A 71 4.40 25.98 -24.03
N VAL A 72 4.18 25.22 -25.11
CA VAL A 72 4.23 23.75 -25.10
C VAL A 72 5.67 23.23 -24.99
N GLN A 73 6.61 23.77 -25.77
CA GLN A 73 8.03 23.37 -25.76
C GLN A 73 8.75 23.68 -24.44
N ARG A 74 8.19 24.59 -23.63
CA ARG A 74 8.75 25.00 -22.34
C ARG A 74 9.06 23.80 -21.44
N ALA A 75 10.18 23.92 -20.71
CA ALA A 75 10.65 22.94 -19.73
C ALA A 75 10.74 21.52 -20.31
N GLY A 76 11.08 21.41 -21.59
CA GLY A 76 11.17 20.15 -22.32
C GLY A 76 9.82 19.46 -22.39
N PHE A 77 8.79 20.14 -22.91
CA PHE A 77 7.46 19.58 -23.13
C PHE A 77 6.69 19.17 -21.87
N ASN A 78 6.85 19.93 -20.79
CA ASN A 78 6.28 19.55 -19.49
C ASN A 78 4.74 19.54 -19.49
N ALA A 79 4.09 20.42 -20.26
CA ALA A 79 2.63 20.43 -20.40
C ALA A 79 2.09 19.09 -20.96
N ILE A 80 2.79 18.51 -21.94
CA ILE A 80 2.47 17.18 -22.52
C ILE A 80 2.60 16.09 -21.45
N ARG A 81 3.70 16.08 -20.68
CA ARG A 81 3.87 15.14 -19.54
C ARG A 81 2.75 15.28 -18.51
N LYS A 82 2.36 16.51 -18.14
CA LYS A 82 1.29 16.76 -17.17
C LYS A 82 -0.07 16.28 -17.67
N ALA A 83 -0.40 16.50 -18.94
CA ALA A 83 -1.62 15.97 -19.54
C ALA A 83 -1.64 14.44 -19.51
N ALA A 84 -0.54 13.81 -19.96
CA ALA A 84 -0.41 12.36 -20.01
C ALA A 84 -0.50 11.69 -18.62
N GLY A 85 0.30 12.17 -17.66
CA GLY A 85 0.32 11.65 -16.29
C GLY A 85 -0.95 11.88 -15.49
N ASN A 86 -1.88 12.72 -15.97
CA ASN A 86 -3.19 12.96 -15.34
C ASN A 86 -4.36 12.45 -16.21
N GLY A 87 -4.08 11.67 -17.26
CA GLY A 87 -5.10 11.00 -18.07
C GLY A 87 -5.92 11.96 -18.93
N ARG A 88 -5.40 13.15 -19.22
CA ARG A 88 -6.12 14.21 -19.95
C ARG A 88 -5.95 14.05 -21.46
N LEU A 89 -6.55 13.01 -22.03
CA LEU A 89 -6.38 12.67 -23.45
C LEU A 89 -6.76 13.82 -24.40
N ALA A 90 -7.85 14.53 -24.13
CA ALA A 90 -8.24 15.68 -24.95
C ALA A 90 -7.21 16.82 -24.93
N ALA A 91 -6.60 17.08 -23.76
CA ALA A 91 -5.53 18.06 -23.66
C ALA A 91 -4.26 17.58 -24.36
N LEU A 92 -3.94 16.30 -24.23
CA LEU A 92 -2.78 15.71 -24.91
C LEU A 92 -2.91 15.82 -26.44
N ARG A 93 -4.08 15.47 -27.01
CA ARG A 93 -4.37 15.65 -28.43
C ARG A 93 -4.30 17.11 -28.86
N TYR A 94 -4.91 18.01 -28.09
CA TYR A 94 -4.81 19.45 -28.38
C TYR A 94 -3.36 19.92 -28.49
N LEU A 95 -2.51 19.54 -27.52
CA LEU A 95 -1.10 19.95 -27.48
C LEU A 95 -0.28 19.36 -28.64
N LEU A 96 -0.54 18.11 -29.04
CA LEU A 96 0.24 17.40 -30.06
C LEU A 96 -0.30 17.60 -31.49
N GLU A 97 -1.59 17.86 -31.67
CA GLU A 97 -2.23 17.90 -32.99
C GLU A 97 -2.68 19.31 -33.37
N GLU A 98 -3.27 20.07 -32.44
CA GLU A 98 -3.93 21.34 -32.75
C GLU A 98 -3.02 22.57 -32.56
N VAL A 99 -2.06 22.53 -31.63
CA VAL A 99 -1.12 23.66 -31.40
C VAL A 99 -0.19 23.88 -32.59
N GLY A 100 -0.02 22.87 -33.45
CA GLY A 100 0.78 22.94 -34.67
C GLY A 100 2.28 22.68 -34.47
N LEU A 101 2.61 21.79 -33.52
CA LEU A 101 3.96 21.23 -33.39
C LEU A 101 4.38 20.50 -34.67
N SER A 102 5.66 20.61 -35.03
CA SER A 102 6.24 19.79 -36.09
C SER A 102 6.25 18.31 -35.69
N THR A 103 6.33 17.39 -36.65
CA THR A 103 6.45 15.95 -36.35
C THR A 103 7.65 15.66 -35.46
N GLU A 104 8.78 16.33 -35.71
CA GLU A 104 9.99 16.21 -34.90
C GLU A 104 9.77 16.65 -33.45
N ASP A 105 9.08 17.77 -33.23
CA ASP A 105 8.74 18.24 -31.88
C ASP A 105 7.85 17.25 -31.13
N LYS A 106 6.90 16.61 -31.82
CA LYS A 106 6.01 15.61 -31.20
C LYS A 106 6.80 14.39 -30.73
N ILE A 107 7.67 13.86 -31.58
CA ILE A 107 8.53 12.72 -31.25
C ILE A 107 9.48 13.11 -30.11
N GLN A 108 10.14 14.27 -30.21
CA GLN A 108 11.02 14.77 -29.16
C GLN A 108 10.27 14.96 -27.83
N ALA A 109 9.03 15.44 -27.84
CA ALA A 109 8.21 15.59 -26.63
C ALA A 109 7.97 14.25 -25.91
N ILE A 110 7.83 13.16 -26.66
CA ILE A 110 7.67 11.81 -26.12
C ILE A 110 9.01 11.28 -25.60
N LYS A 111 10.08 11.37 -26.39
CA LYS A 111 11.42 10.81 -26.06
C LYS A 111 12.11 11.54 -24.90
N THR A 112 11.79 12.81 -24.69
CA THR A 112 12.41 13.66 -23.66
C THR A 112 12.36 13.02 -22.26
N GLN A 113 13.47 13.11 -21.53
CA GLN A 113 13.65 12.49 -20.20
C GLN A 113 13.44 10.97 -20.21
N ASN A 114 13.95 10.29 -21.23
CA ASN A 114 13.86 8.83 -21.38
C ASN A 114 12.40 8.35 -21.37
N TYR A 115 11.54 8.93 -22.20
CA TYR A 115 10.14 8.50 -22.33
C TYR A 115 9.30 8.67 -21.04
N PHE A 116 9.65 9.64 -20.19
CA PHE A 116 8.94 9.86 -18.91
C PHE A 116 7.43 10.09 -19.07
N THR A 117 6.99 10.66 -20.21
CA THR A 117 5.56 10.81 -20.55
C THR A 117 4.83 9.46 -20.53
N ILE A 118 5.43 8.42 -21.13
CA ILE A 118 4.90 7.05 -21.18
C ILE A 118 4.99 6.39 -19.81
N HIS A 119 6.14 6.50 -19.13
CA HIS A 119 6.31 5.98 -17.76
C HIS A 119 5.25 6.50 -16.80
N TRP A 120 4.95 7.80 -16.84
CA TRP A 120 4.04 8.43 -15.90
C TRP A 120 2.57 8.13 -16.21
N ALA A 121 2.21 7.98 -17.49
CA ALA A 121 0.90 7.48 -17.88
C ALA A 121 0.68 6.03 -17.40
N ALA A 122 1.71 5.17 -17.53
CA ALA A 122 1.69 3.81 -17.03
C ALA A 122 1.58 3.73 -15.50
N TYR A 123 2.37 4.55 -14.79
CA TYR A 123 2.34 4.64 -13.34
C TYR A 123 0.95 4.99 -12.81
N ASN A 124 0.22 5.90 -13.46
CA ASN A 124 -1.11 6.34 -13.01
C ASN A 124 -2.29 5.55 -13.64
N GLY A 125 -2.02 4.52 -14.43
CA GLY A 125 -3.10 3.66 -14.95
C GLY A 125 -3.84 4.22 -16.17
N HIS A 126 -3.24 5.14 -16.93
CA HIS A 126 -3.89 5.81 -18.06
C HIS A 126 -3.67 5.07 -19.38
N LEU A 127 -4.32 3.91 -19.56
CA LEU A 127 -4.19 3.10 -20.79
C LEU A 127 -4.53 3.85 -22.08
N ALA A 128 -5.57 4.68 -22.09
CA ALA A 128 -5.96 5.46 -23.27
C ALA A 128 -4.87 6.46 -23.72
N ILE A 129 -4.07 6.96 -22.77
CA ILE A 129 -2.92 7.81 -23.09
C ILE A 129 -1.80 6.97 -23.71
N LEU A 130 -1.53 5.77 -23.17
CA LEU A 130 -0.49 4.90 -23.71
C LEU A 130 -0.79 4.48 -25.16
N ARG A 131 -2.03 4.06 -25.44
CA ARG A 131 -2.46 3.74 -26.81
C ARG A 131 -2.26 4.90 -27.75
N TYR A 132 -2.72 6.08 -27.35
CA TYR A 132 -2.53 7.27 -28.15
C TYR A 132 -1.04 7.57 -28.42
N LEU A 133 -0.19 7.54 -27.39
CA LEU A 133 1.22 7.87 -27.53
C LEU A 133 2.02 6.86 -28.36
N LEU A 134 1.71 5.56 -28.24
CA LEU A 134 2.42 4.50 -28.95
C LEU A 134 1.86 4.28 -30.37
N GLU A 135 0.53 4.30 -30.55
CA GLU A 135 -0.09 3.93 -31.83
C GLU A 135 -0.35 5.13 -32.76
N GLU A 136 -0.66 6.31 -32.21
CA GLU A 136 -1.19 7.42 -33.02
C GLU A 136 -0.18 8.55 -33.28
N VAL A 137 0.86 8.72 -32.43
CA VAL A 137 1.85 9.80 -32.58
C VAL A 137 2.94 9.46 -33.62
N SER A 138 2.78 8.37 -34.38
CA SER A 138 3.70 7.95 -35.45
C SER A 138 5.14 7.72 -34.95
N LEU A 139 5.30 7.13 -33.77
CA LEU A 139 6.60 6.61 -33.33
C LEU A 139 7.03 5.49 -34.28
N SER A 140 8.34 5.28 -34.42
CA SER A 140 8.82 4.07 -35.09
C SER A 140 8.68 2.87 -34.14
N ALA A 141 8.62 1.66 -34.71
CA ALA A 141 8.56 0.44 -33.91
C ALA A 141 9.77 0.32 -32.95
N GLU A 142 10.93 0.84 -33.37
CA GLU A 142 12.13 0.92 -32.52
C GLU A 142 11.94 1.86 -31.34
N ASP A 143 11.33 3.03 -31.55
CA ASP A 143 11.06 4.01 -30.49
C ASP A 143 10.00 3.49 -29.50
N GLU A 144 8.96 2.80 -29.98
CA GLU A 144 7.95 2.15 -29.14
C GLU A 144 8.59 1.12 -28.21
N LEU A 145 9.44 0.24 -28.76
CA LEU A 145 10.13 -0.77 -27.97
C LEU A 145 11.14 -0.15 -27.02
N GLU A 146 11.90 0.86 -27.46
CA GLU A 146 12.83 1.60 -26.60
C GLU A 146 12.08 2.19 -25.40
N ALA A 147 10.93 2.85 -25.61
CA ALA A 147 10.11 3.44 -24.55
C ALA A 147 9.67 2.43 -23.47
N ILE A 148 9.49 1.16 -23.85
CA ILE A 148 9.14 0.08 -22.93
C ILE A 148 10.38 -0.44 -22.20
N LYS A 149 11.51 -0.59 -22.90
CA LYS A 149 12.76 -1.17 -22.37
C LYS A 149 13.59 -0.18 -21.55
N THR A 150 13.39 1.13 -21.72
CA THR A 150 14.17 2.16 -21.03
C THR A 150 14.16 2.01 -19.52
N GLN A 151 15.27 2.41 -18.91
CA GLN A 151 15.48 2.35 -17.45
C GLN A 151 15.18 0.96 -16.87
N ASN A 152 15.61 -0.09 -17.58
CA ASN A 152 15.37 -1.47 -17.20
C ASN A 152 13.88 -1.74 -16.98
N TYR A 153 13.08 -1.51 -18.02
CA TYR A 153 11.63 -1.74 -18.05
C TYR A 153 10.84 -0.99 -16.96
N LEU A 154 11.21 0.26 -16.69
CA LEU A 154 10.59 1.06 -15.63
C LEU A 154 9.06 1.17 -15.80
N THR A 155 8.58 1.32 -17.04
CA THR A 155 7.14 1.40 -17.37
C THR A 155 6.38 0.20 -16.81
N ILE A 156 6.87 -1.01 -17.08
CA ILE A 156 6.25 -2.27 -16.67
C ILE A 156 6.33 -2.44 -15.16
N ARG A 157 7.50 -2.19 -14.56
CA ARG A 157 7.69 -2.30 -13.10
C ARG A 157 6.77 -1.36 -12.32
N GLN A 158 6.59 -0.13 -12.79
CA GLN A 158 5.71 0.85 -12.17
C GLN A 158 4.22 0.51 -12.36
N ALA A 159 3.83 0.04 -13.53
CA ALA A 159 2.48 -0.48 -13.76
C ALA A 159 2.19 -1.70 -12.86
N ALA A 160 3.18 -2.58 -12.66
CA ALA A 160 3.09 -3.72 -11.76
C ALA A 160 2.92 -3.31 -10.29
N TYR A 161 3.72 -2.34 -9.84
CA TYR A 161 3.64 -1.77 -8.49
C TYR A 161 2.24 -1.23 -8.16
N ASN A 162 1.63 -0.48 -9.08
CA ASN A 162 0.28 0.07 -8.85
C ASN A 162 -0.85 -0.93 -9.21
N GLY A 163 -0.52 -2.09 -9.78
CA GLY A 163 -1.48 -3.14 -10.12
C GLY A 163 -2.31 -2.83 -11.37
N HIS A 164 -1.77 -2.06 -12.31
CA HIS A 164 -2.44 -1.71 -13.56
C HIS A 164 -2.33 -2.86 -14.57
N LEU A 165 -3.04 -3.95 -14.31
CA LEU A 165 -3.02 -5.17 -15.13
C LEU A 165 -3.37 -4.91 -16.61
N ALA A 166 -4.32 -4.02 -16.90
CA ALA A 166 -4.68 -3.68 -18.28
C ALA A 166 -3.52 -3.01 -19.04
N ILE A 167 -2.66 -2.26 -18.35
CA ILE A 167 -1.46 -1.66 -18.94
C ILE A 167 -0.39 -2.72 -19.18
N LEU A 168 -0.21 -3.65 -18.24
CA LEU A 168 0.72 -4.76 -18.45
C LEU A 168 0.30 -5.61 -19.63
N TRP A 169 -0.97 -5.98 -19.72
CA TRP A 169 -1.50 -6.74 -20.85
C TRP A 169 -1.25 -6.01 -22.18
N TYR A 170 -1.52 -4.71 -22.22
CA TYR A 170 -1.26 -3.90 -23.40
C TYR A 170 0.24 -3.87 -23.77
N LEU A 171 1.11 -3.50 -22.83
CA LEU A 171 2.56 -3.35 -23.10
C LEU A 171 3.27 -4.68 -23.40
N VAL A 172 2.79 -5.78 -22.84
CA VAL A 172 3.45 -7.10 -22.95
C VAL A 172 2.86 -7.93 -24.08
N ASP A 173 1.53 -7.95 -24.23
CA ASP A 173 0.83 -8.85 -25.14
C ASP A 173 0.37 -8.15 -26.43
N GLU A 174 -0.10 -6.90 -26.36
CA GLU A 174 -0.55 -6.18 -27.57
C GLU A 174 0.59 -5.51 -28.32
N VAL A 175 1.47 -4.78 -27.63
CA VAL A 175 2.70 -4.23 -28.26
C VAL A 175 3.64 -5.38 -28.69
N GLY A 176 3.49 -6.56 -28.09
CA GLY A 176 4.11 -7.78 -28.57
C GLY A 176 5.59 -7.90 -28.20
N LEU A 177 5.92 -7.68 -26.92
CA LEU A 177 7.28 -7.95 -26.41
C LEU A 177 7.72 -9.37 -26.78
N SER A 178 8.96 -9.49 -27.24
CA SER A 178 9.54 -10.79 -27.56
C SER A 178 9.62 -11.66 -26.31
N THR A 179 9.70 -12.98 -26.49
CA THR A 179 9.87 -13.91 -25.35
C THR A 179 11.11 -13.55 -24.52
N GLU A 180 12.19 -13.10 -25.17
CA GLU A 180 13.42 -12.66 -24.49
C GLU A 180 13.16 -11.42 -23.64
N ASP A 181 12.47 -10.40 -24.18
CA ASP A 181 12.13 -9.19 -23.43
C ASP A 181 11.23 -9.50 -22.23
N LYS A 182 10.25 -10.41 -22.39
CA LYS A 182 9.37 -10.86 -21.30
C LYS A 182 10.17 -11.53 -20.17
N LEU A 183 11.19 -12.31 -20.50
CA LEU A 183 12.08 -12.91 -19.50
C LEU A 183 13.00 -11.86 -18.85
N GLU A 184 13.57 -10.95 -19.64
CA GLU A 184 14.45 -9.89 -19.16
C GLU A 184 13.73 -8.98 -18.15
N VAL A 185 12.53 -8.48 -18.49
CA VAL A 185 11.73 -7.66 -17.57
C VAL A 185 11.30 -8.42 -16.31
N SER A 186 11.01 -9.71 -16.44
CA SER A 186 10.59 -10.52 -15.31
C SER A 186 11.73 -10.76 -14.33
N LYS A 187 12.97 -10.92 -14.83
CA LYS A 187 14.17 -11.17 -14.01
C LYS A 187 14.87 -9.88 -13.56
N ALA A 188 14.55 -8.74 -14.17
CA ALA A 188 15.11 -7.44 -13.85
C ALA A 188 15.09 -7.13 -12.35
N GLU A 189 16.21 -6.62 -11.84
CA GLU A 189 16.37 -6.19 -10.43
C GLU A 189 15.89 -7.26 -9.42
N ASN A 190 16.28 -8.52 -9.65
CA ASN A 190 15.87 -9.67 -8.83
C ASN A 190 14.34 -9.78 -8.74
N TYR A 191 13.70 -9.95 -9.89
CA TYR A 191 12.24 -10.11 -10.00
C TYR A 191 11.42 -8.95 -9.43
N SER A 192 11.92 -7.71 -9.62
CA SER A 192 11.38 -6.48 -9.01
C SER A 192 9.90 -6.24 -9.35
N ALA A 193 9.47 -6.43 -10.61
CA ALA A 193 8.06 -6.28 -11.00
C ALA A 193 7.13 -7.22 -10.19
N ILE A 194 7.53 -8.48 -10.05
CA ILE A 194 6.78 -9.51 -9.33
C ILE A 194 6.74 -9.18 -7.83
N ARG A 195 7.89 -8.85 -7.23
CA ARG A 195 7.99 -8.48 -5.80
C ARG A 195 7.20 -7.21 -5.48
N MET A 196 7.24 -6.20 -6.34
CA MET A 196 6.50 -4.95 -6.18
C MET A 196 4.98 -5.18 -6.24
N ALA A 197 4.51 -6.04 -7.14
CA ALA A 197 3.11 -6.44 -7.18
C ALA A 197 2.68 -7.12 -5.87
N ALA A 198 3.51 -8.00 -5.31
CA ALA A 198 3.25 -8.63 -4.01
C ALA A 198 3.25 -7.62 -2.85
N ASN A 199 4.22 -6.69 -2.80
CA ASN A 199 4.30 -5.61 -1.79
C ASN A 199 3.00 -4.80 -1.70
N LYS A 200 2.37 -4.55 -2.84
CA LYS A 200 1.15 -3.75 -2.93
C LYS A 200 -0.13 -4.58 -2.92
N GLY A 201 -0.02 -5.87 -2.65
CA GLY A 201 -1.16 -6.80 -2.61
C GLY A 201 -1.88 -6.92 -3.96
N LYS A 202 -1.20 -6.66 -5.07
CA LYS A 202 -1.77 -6.69 -6.43
C LYS A 202 -1.71 -8.10 -7.01
N TRP A 203 -2.47 -9.03 -6.43
CA TRP A 203 -2.31 -10.46 -6.72
C TRP A 203 -2.68 -10.89 -8.13
N ALA A 204 -3.66 -10.24 -8.76
CA ALA A 204 -3.96 -10.50 -10.17
C ALA A 204 -2.77 -10.12 -11.08
N THR A 205 -2.12 -9.00 -10.76
CA THR A 205 -0.90 -8.56 -11.44
C THR A 205 0.28 -9.47 -11.14
N PHE A 206 0.46 -9.87 -9.88
CA PHE A 206 1.47 -10.86 -9.48
C PHE A 206 1.31 -12.17 -10.25
N GLN A 207 0.10 -12.73 -10.30
CA GLN A 207 -0.19 -13.97 -11.01
C GLN A 207 0.03 -13.81 -12.51
N TYR A 208 -0.36 -12.69 -13.11
CA TYR A 208 -0.08 -12.42 -14.52
C TYR A 208 1.42 -12.41 -14.80
N LEU A 209 2.21 -11.69 -14.00
CA LEU A 209 3.66 -11.63 -14.19
C LEU A 209 4.33 -12.99 -13.98
N LEU A 210 3.85 -13.79 -13.02
CA LEU A 210 4.41 -15.10 -12.74
C LEU A 210 4.04 -16.14 -13.81
N GLU A 211 2.81 -16.08 -14.35
CA GLU A 211 2.26 -17.14 -15.21
C GLU A 211 2.27 -16.81 -16.70
N LYS A 212 2.25 -15.53 -17.09
CA LYS A 212 2.09 -15.09 -18.49
C LYS A 212 3.36 -14.54 -19.13
N MET A 213 4.42 -14.37 -18.36
CA MET A 213 5.70 -13.83 -18.85
C MET A 213 6.65 -14.89 -19.42
N GLY A 214 6.19 -16.13 -19.60
CA GLY A 214 7.01 -17.21 -20.18
C GLY A 214 8.09 -17.76 -19.24
N LEU A 215 8.04 -17.45 -17.95
CA LEU A 215 8.96 -17.98 -16.93
C LEU A 215 8.91 -19.51 -16.90
N SER A 216 10.09 -20.14 -16.86
CA SER A 216 10.20 -21.57 -16.60
C SER A 216 9.75 -21.91 -15.17
N LYS A 217 9.59 -23.19 -14.84
CA LYS A 217 9.24 -23.60 -13.48
C LYS A 217 10.32 -23.18 -12.48
N GLU A 218 11.58 -23.28 -12.90
CA GLU A 218 12.76 -22.91 -12.14
C GLU A 218 12.78 -21.39 -11.90
N ASP A 219 12.53 -20.58 -12.94
CA ASP A 219 12.49 -19.12 -12.80
C ASP A 219 11.35 -18.66 -11.88
N LYS A 220 10.18 -19.31 -11.95
CA LYS A 220 9.06 -19.00 -11.04
C LYS A 220 9.44 -19.31 -9.59
N LEU A 221 10.16 -20.40 -9.34
CA LEU A 221 10.68 -20.74 -8.02
C LEU A 221 11.70 -19.72 -7.54
N GLU A 222 12.64 -19.31 -8.39
CA GLU A 222 13.60 -18.24 -8.08
C GLU A 222 12.89 -16.91 -7.77
N ALA A 223 11.88 -16.53 -8.55
CA ALA A 223 11.08 -15.34 -8.31
C ALA A 223 10.37 -15.36 -6.95
N ILE A 224 9.91 -16.53 -6.51
CA ILE A 224 9.28 -16.71 -5.20
C ILE A 224 10.31 -16.66 -4.08
N LYS A 225 11.52 -17.21 -4.30
CA LYS A 225 12.64 -17.19 -3.35
C LYS A 225 13.33 -15.83 -3.26
N ALA A 226 13.16 -14.98 -4.27
CA ALA A 226 13.78 -13.67 -4.35
C ALA A 226 13.53 -12.83 -3.09
N ASP A 227 14.59 -12.15 -2.65
CA ASP A 227 14.54 -11.25 -1.49
C ASP A 227 14.05 -11.97 -0.22
N ASP A 228 14.61 -13.18 -0.04
CA ASP A 228 14.37 -14.11 1.05
C ASP A 228 12.93 -14.56 1.20
N TYR A 229 12.24 -14.86 0.10
CA TYR A 229 10.80 -15.20 0.10
C TYR A 229 9.86 -14.00 0.35
N TYR A 230 10.21 -12.83 -0.18
CA TYR A 230 9.49 -11.58 0.06
C TYR A 230 7.99 -11.67 -0.26
N ALA A 231 7.62 -12.30 -1.38
CA ALA A 231 6.23 -12.43 -1.80
C ALA A 231 5.37 -13.24 -0.80
N ILE A 232 5.96 -14.24 -0.14
CA ILE A 232 5.29 -15.06 0.89
C ILE A 232 5.03 -14.21 2.15
N ARG A 233 6.03 -13.42 2.58
CA ARG A 233 5.88 -12.50 3.73
C ARG A 233 4.78 -11.47 3.50
N GLU A 234 4.78 -10.84 2.33
CA GLU A 234 3.77 -9.83 1.99
C GLU A 234 2.37 -10.46 1.81
N ALA A 235 2.26 -11.68 1.26
CA ALA A 235 0.99 -12.38 1.18
C ALA A 235 0.37 -12.60 2.58
N ALA A 236 1.18 -12.99 3.55
CA ALA A 236 0.74 -13.15 4.93
C ALA A 236 0.34 -11.82 5.59
N LYS A 237 1.18 -10.79 5.42
CA LYS A 237 0.96 -9.44 5.96
C LYS A 237 -0.31 -8.77 5.45
N HIS A 238 -0.73 -9.06 4.22
CA HIS A 238 -1.98 -8.54 3.62
C HIS A 238 -3.17 -9.51 3.75
N GLY A 239 -3.00 -10.66 4.43
CA GLY A 239 -4.08 -11.63 4.71
C GLY A 239 -4.54 -12.43 3.50
N GLN A 240 -3.65 -12.63 2.53
CA GLN A 240 -4.00 -13.12 1.20
C GLN A 240 -3.84 -14.64 1.18
N LEU A 241 -4.66 -15.31 2.00
CA LEU A 241 -4.58 -16.74 2.26
C LEU A 241 -4.60 -17.58 0.98
N ALA A 242 -5.43 -17.24 0.00
CA ALA A 242 -5.48 -17.95 -1.27
C ALA A 242 -4.15 -17.87 -2.04
N THR A 243 -3.54 -16.68 -2.09
CA THR A 243 -2.24 -16.49 -2.70
C THR A 243 -1.15 -17.21 -1.91
N LEU A 244 -1.17 -17.11 -0.58
CA LEU A 244 -0.21 -17.79 0.28
C LEU A 244 -0.25 -19.32 0.09
N LYS A 245 -1.45 -19.92 0.05
CA LYS A 245 -1.63 -21.35 -0.26
C LYS A 245 -1.13 -21.69 -1.66
N TYR A 246 -1.44 -20.87 -2.66
CA TYR A 246 -0.92 -21.06 -4.01
C TYR A 246 0.62 -21.05 -4.05
N LEU A 247 1.27 -20.08 -3.38
CA LEU A 247 2.73 -19.98 -3.29
C LEU A 247 3.36 -21.17 -2.56
N LEU A 248 2.81 -21.57 -1.41
CA LEU A 248 3.39 -22.63 -0.59
C LEU A 248 3.06 -24.03 -1.11
N GLU A 249 1.94 -24.25 -1.76
CA GLU A 249 1.46 -25.60 -2.10
C GLU A 249 1.49 -25.91 -3.60
N LYS A 250 1.27 -24.91 -4.46
CA LYS A 250 1.12 -25.14 -5.91
C LYS A 250 2.37 -24.82 -6.71
N MET A 251 3.24 -23.95 -6.19
CA MET A 251 4.46 -23.54 -6.90
C MET A 251 5.60 -24.56 -6.84
N GLY A 252 5.44 -25.66 -6.11
CA GLY A 252 6.43 -26.73 -6.04
C GLY A 252 7.61 -26.45 -5.12
N LEU A 253 7.45 -25.56 -4.12
CA LEU A 253 8.43 -25.40 -3.05
C LEU A 253 8.61 -26.71 -2.28
N SER A 254 9.87 -27.05 -1.98
CA SER A 254 10.19 -28.17 -1.09
C SER A 254 9.70 -27.87 0.34
N SER A 255 9.47 -28.90 1.15
CA SER A 255 9.09 -28.70 2.56
C SER A 255 10.11 -27.86 3.32
N GLU A 256 11.40 -28.01 3.01
CA GLU A 256 12.48 -27.22 3.60
C GLU A 256 12.36 -25.73 3.21
N ASP A 257 12.16 -25.44 1.92
CA ASP A 257 11.99 -24.06 1.46
C ASP A 257 10.77 -23.38 2.09
N LYS A 258 9.66 -24.12 2.27
CA LYS A 258 8.47 -23.60 2.95
C LYS A 258 8.81 -23.21 4.38
N LEU A 259 9.43 -24.10 5.15
CA LEU A 259 9.79 -23.80 6.53
C LEU A 259 10.81 -22.66 6.62
N GLN A 260 11.78 -22.60 5.72
CA GLN A 260 12.75 -21.50 5.65
C GLN A 260 12.05 -20.15 5.39
N ALA A 261 11.11 -20.11 4.43
CA ALA A 261 10.34 -18.90 4.13
C ALA A 261 9.53 -18.40 5.33
N ILE A 262 9.01 -19.32 6.14
CA ILE A 262 8.20 -19.01 7.31
C ILE A 262 9.08 -18.52 8.47
N LYS A 263 10.25 -19.12 8.67
CA LYS A 263 11.20 -18.83 9.77
C LYS A 263 12.01 -17.55 9.56
N MET A 264 12.09 -17.07 8.32
CA MET A 264 12.91 -15.91 7.95
C MET A 264 12.61 -14.69 8.84
N TYR A 265 13.67 -13.93 9.17
CA TYR A 265 13.58 -12.71 9.97
C TYR A 265 12.77 -12.87 11.27
N PHE A 266 13.06 -13.92 12.04
CA PHE A 266 12.35 -14.24 13.29
C PHE A 266 10.84 -14.44 13.08
N TYR A 267 10.49 -15.29 12.12
CA TYR A 267 9.10 -15.63 11.79
C TYR A 267 8.26 -14.44 11.30
N GLN A 268 8.86 -13.52 10.53
CA GLN A 268 8.17 -12.30 10.08
C GLN A 268 6.87 -12.58 9.29
N THR A 269 6.79 -13.70 8.58
CA THR A 269 5.57 -14.14 7.89
C THR A 269 4.41 -14.32 8.87
N ILE A 270 4.67 -14.95 10.03
CA ILE A 270 3.68 -15.17 11.09
C ILE A 270 3.37 -13.85 11.81
N THR A 271 4.40 -13.07 12.15
CA THR A 271 4.20 -11.80 12.85
C THR A 271 3.41 -10.80 12.01
N GLY A 272 3.64 -10.74 10.70
CA GLY A 272 2.87 -9.90 9.78
C GLY A 272 1.39 -10.26 9.74
N ALA A 273 1.05 -11.55 9.66
CA ALA A 273 -0.35 -11.99 9.70
C ALA A 273 -1.05 -11.60 11.01
N ALA A 274 -0.36 -11.75 12.14
CA ALA A 274 -0.90 -11.38 13.45
C ALA A 274 -1.03 -9.86 13.64
N GLU A 275 -0.01 -9.09 13.25
CA GLU A 275 0.08 -7.62 13.36
C GLU A 275 -1.08 -6.92 12.65
N TYR A 276 -1.49 -7.42 11.48
CA TYR A 276 -2.59 -6.84 10.69
C TYR A 276 -3.92 -7.59 10.85
N GLY A 277 -4.01 -8.52 11.81
CA GLY A 277 -5.29 -9.12 12.24
C GLY A 277 -5.83 -10.23 11.33
N HIS A 278 -4.98 -10.84 10.50
CA HIS A 278 -5.38 -11.89 9.56
C HIS A 278 -5.42 -13.26 10.24
N LEU A 279 -6.44 -13.50 11.07
CA LEU A 279 -6.57 -14.69 11.92
C LEU A 279 -6.52 -16.00 11.13
N GLU A 280 -7.25 -16.11 10.02
CA GLU A 280 -7.28 -17.33 9.20
C GLU A 280 -5.91 -17.60 8.57
N THR A 281 -5.19 -16.55 8.21
CA THR A 281 -3.83 -16.65 7.67
C THR A 281 -2.85 -17.08 8.75
N LEU A 282 -2.98 -16.50 9.96
CA LEU A 282 -2.20 -16.88 11.13
C LEU A 282 -2.42 -18.35 11.52
N GLN A 283 -3.67 -18.81 11.54
CA GLN A 283 -4.04 -20.20 11.81
C GLN A 283 -3.43 -21.14 10.78
N TYR A 284 -3.56 -20.84 9.49
CA TYR A 284 -2.94 -21.63 8.43
C TYR A 284 -1.41 -21.74 8.63
N LEU A 285 -0.73 -20.60 8.87
CA LEU A 285 0.72 -20.55 9.06
C LEU A 285 1.19 -21.38 10.27
N LEU A 286 0.43 -21.36 11.37
CA LEU A 286 0.79 -22.07 12.60
C LEU A 286 0.40 -23.55 12.57
N GLU A 287 -0.70 -23.92 11.90
CA GLU A 287 -1.26 -25.28 12.02
C GLU A 287 -1.06 -26.15 10.78
N GLU A 288 -1.09 -25.58 9.58
CA GLU A 288 -1.13 -26.35 8.33
C GLU A 288 0.24 -26.39 7.59
N VAL A 289 1.17 -25.48 7.89
CA VAL A 289 2.48 -25.41 7.19
C VAL A 289 3.51 -26.41 7.73
N GLY A 290 3.17 -27.15 8.80
CA GLY A 290 3.99 -28.24 9.33
C GLY A 290 5.06 -27.82 10.35
N LEU A 291 4.86 -26.70 11.04
CA LEU A 291 5.73 -26.28 12.15
C LEU A 291 5.61 -27.24 13.34
N SER A 292 6.74 -27.58 13.96
CA SER A 292 6.76 -28.31 15.24
C SER A 292 6.18 -27.44 16.37
N ARG A 293 5.81 -28.06 17.49
CA ARG A 293 5.33 -27.33 18.67
C ARG A 293 6.36 -26.31 19.16
N GLU A 294 7.63 -26.69 19.16
CA GLU A 294 8.74 -25.84 19.56
C GLU A 294 8.91 -24.65 18.62
N GLU A 295 8.78 -24.86 17.31
CA GLU A 295 8.86 -23.79 16.31
C GLU A 295 7.70 -22.81 16.42
N LYS A 296 6.48 -23.29 16.67
CA LYS A 296 5.31 -22.43 16.95
C LYS A 296 5.58 -21.56 18.18
N LEU A 297 6.10 -22.14 19.26
CA LEU A 297 6.44 -21.39 20.47
C LEU A 297 7.58 -20.39 20.21
N GLN A 298 8.61 -20.76 19.44
CA GLN A 298 9.67 -19.84 19.04
C GLN A 298 9.16 -18.66 18.20
N ALA A 299 8.20 -18.90 17.31
CA ALA A 299 7.56 -17.83 16.53
C ALA A 299 6.82 -16.83 17.43
N ILE A 300 6.18 -17.31 18.50
CA ILE A 300 5.46 -16.45 19.44
C ILE A 300 6.42 -15.72 20.40
N LYS A 301 7.44 -16.44 20.91
CA LYS A 301 8.43 -15.91 21.86
C LYS A 301 9.51 -15.03 21.20
N GLY A 302 9.66 -15.14 19.88
CA GLY A 302 10.68 -14.45 19.10
C GLY A 302 10.73 -12.94 19.34
N ASP A 303 11.95 -12.40 19.30
CA ASP A 303 12.21 -10.96 19.53
C ASP A 303 11.57 -10.41 20.82
N ASN A 304 11.57 -11.23 21.88
CA ASN A 304 10.95 -10.93 23.17
C ASN A 304 9.45 -10.64 23.05
N TYR A 305 8.71 -11.61 22.51
CA TYR A 305 7.26 -11.54 22.30
C TYR A 305 6.80 -10.35 21.44
N SER A 306 7.64 -9.92 20.48
CA SER A 306 7.36 -8.79 19.58
C SER A 306 6.03 -8.92 18.84
N ILE A 307 5.62 -10.15 18.49
CA ILE A 307 4.32 -10.41 17.89
C ILE A 307 3.15 -9.97 18.77
N ILE A 308 3.23 -10.17 20.09
CA ILE A 308 2.19 -9.79 21.05
C ILE A 308 2.09 -8.26 21.14
N GLU A 309 3.24 -7.58 21.21
CA GLU A 309 3.31 -6.12 21.19
C GLU A 309 2.67 -5.54 19.93
N ARG A 310 3.10 -6.00 18.74
CA ARG A 310 2.62 -5.49 17.45
C ARG A 310 1.12 -5.74 17.30
N THR A 311 0.65 -6.93 17.64
CA THR A 311 -0.78 -7.29 17.62
C THR A 311 -1.60 -6.37 18.52
N ALA A 312 -1.10 -6.06 19.73
CA ALA A 312 -1.73 -5.12 20.64
C ALA A 312 -1.69 -3.67 20.13
N HIS A 313 -0.57 -3.24 19.54
CA HIS A 313 -0.37 -1.90 18.97
C HIS A 313 -1.38 -1.57 17.85
N TYR A 314 -1.74 -2.55 17.03
CA TYR A 314 -2.74 -2.37 15.96
C TYR A 314 -4.16 -2.80 16.36
N GLY A 315 -4.38 -3.20 17.61
CA GLY A 315 -5.71 -3.46 18.13
C GLY A 315 -6.32 -4.80 17.71
N GLN A 316 -5.50 -5.77 17.33
CA GLN A 316 -5.96 -7.03 16.73
C GLN A 316 -6.33 -8.07 17.81
N LEU A 317 -7.53 -7.92 18.41
CA LEU A 317 -7.93 -8.73 19.57
C LEU A 317 -8.01 -10.23 19.25
N ALA A 318 -8.60 -10.61 18.13
CA ALA A 318 -8.83 -12.01 17.80
C ALA A 318 -7.52 -12.78 17.58
N THR A 319 -6.55 -12.17 16.90
CA THR A 319 -5.21 -12.76 16.74
C THR A 319 -4.45 -12.78 18.05
N LEU A 320 -4.57 -11.73 18.88
CA LEU A 320 -3.95 -11.70 20.22
C LEU A 320 -4.47 -12.84 21.11
N GLN A 321 -5.79 -13.02 21.15
CA GLN A 321 -6.42 -14.11 21.89
C GLN A 321 -5.94 -15.47 21.38
N TYR A 322 -5.92 -15.66 20.06
CA TYR A 322 -5.43 -16.89 19.45
C TYR A 322 -3.99 -17.22 19.86
N LEU A 323 -3.09 -16.23 19.84
CA LEU A 323 -1.69 -16.42 20.25
C LEU A 323 -1.57 -16.84 21.73
N PHE A 324 -2.45 -16.35 22.60
CA PHE A 324 -2.46 -16.70 24.02
C PHE A 324 -3.02 -18.10 24.30
N ILE A 325 -3.83 -18.69 23.43
CA ILE A 325 -4.42 -20.03 23.67
C ILE A 325 -3.31 -21.09 23.82
N GLY A 326 -2.26 -21.02 23.01
CA GLY A 326 -1.17 -22.00 22.99
C GLY A 326 -0.09 -21.81 24.06
N LEU A 327 -0.13 -20.71 24.83
CA LEU A 327 0.89 -20.38 25.83
C LEU A 327 0.59 -20.97 27.21
N SER A 328 1.64 -21.42 27.90
CA SER A 328 1.56 -21.79 29.32
C SER A 328 1.24 -20.57 30.20
N LYS A 329 0.95 -20.79 31.48
CA LYS A 329 0.70 -19.70 32.42
C LYS A 329 1.94 -18.82 32.58
N GLU A 330 3.11 -19.45 32.62
CA GLU A 330 4.42 -18.80 32.73
C GLU A 330 4.72 -17.99 31.47
N ASP A 331 4.47 -18.54 30.28
CA ASP A 331 4.71 -17.86 29.01
C ASP A 331 3.77 -16.66 28.82
N LYS A 332 2.51 -16.78 29.24
CA LYS A 332 1.56 -15.65 29.25
C LYS A 332 2.07 -14.52 30.14
N LEU A 333 2.58 -14.87 31.33
CA LEU A 333 3.13 -13.91 32.27
C LEU A 333 4.35 -13.18 31.68
N GLU A 334 5.28 -13.93 31.08
CA GLU A 334 6.46 -13.37 30.40
C GLU A 334 6.04 -12.46 29.23
N ALA A 335 5.12 -12.90 28.39
CA ALA A 335 4.61 -12.15 27.25
C ALA A 335 3.98 -10.82 27.66
N ILE A 336 3.20 -10.81 28.74
CA ILE A 336 2.57 -9.58 29.28
C ILE A 336 3.63 -8.61 29.81
N LYS A 337 4.67 -9.13 30.48
CA LYS A 337 5.74 -8.32 31.09
C LYS A 337 6.81 -7.88 30.10
N ALA A 338 6.83 -8.46 28.90
CA ALA A 338 7.85 -8.23 27.91
C ALA A 338 8.04 -6.73 27.61
N ARG A 339 9.31 -6.32 27.52
CA ARG A 339 9.73 -4.94 27.24
C ARG A 339 9.07 -3.90 28.15
N ASP A 340 8.93 -4.21 29.45
CA ASP A 340 8.27 -3.33 30.42
C ASP A 340 6.80 -3.06 30.06
N TYR A 341 6.04 -4.15 29.91
CA TYR A 341 4.60 -4.11 29.60
C TYR A 341 4.26 -3.34 28.32
N ASN A 342 5.15 -3.37 27.32
CA ASN A 342 5.02 -2.54 26.12
C ASN A 342 3.75 -2.83 25.31
N ALA A 343 3.27 -4.07 25.31
CA ALA A 343 2.01 -4.42 24.65
C ALA A 343 0.81 -3.65 25.25
N ILE A 344 0.75 -3.53 26.58
CA ILE A 344 -0.28 -2.75 27.29
C ILE A 344 -0.10 -1.27 26.99
N ARG A 345 1.11 -0.73 27.15
CA ARG A 345 1.42 0.69 26.92
C ARG A 345 1.10 1.12 25.48
N SER A 346 1.48 0.30 24.50
CA SER A 346 1.22 0.54 23.08
C SER A 346 -0.28 0.51 22.75
N ALA A 347 -1.02 -0.48 23.27
CA ALA A 347 -2.47 -0.54 23.11
C ALA A 347 -3.16 0.68 23.76
N ALA A 348 -2.68 1.12 24.92
CA ALA A 348 -3.22 2.29 25.63
C ALA A 348 -2.94 3.59 24.89
N TRP A 349 -1.73 3.76 24.34
CA TRP A 349 -1.32 4.91 23.52
C TRP A 349 -2.19 5.05 22.25
N ARG A 350 -2.58 3.92 21.67
CA ARG A 350 -3.47 3.83 20.49
C ARG A 350 -4.96 3.75 20.84
N GLU A 351 -5.28 3.75 22.12
CA GLU A 351 -6.65 3.67 22.67
C GLU A 351 -7.43 2.41 22.29
N HIS A 352 -6.74 1.28 22.10
CA HIS A 352 -7.35 -0.01 21.82
C HIS A 352 -7.97 -0.63 23.09
N ARG A 353 -9.13 -0.09 23.52
CA ARG A 353 -9.87 -0.54 24.71
C ARG A 353 -10.07 -2.06 24.80
N PRO A 354 -10.49 -2.79 23.74
CA PRO A 354 -10.71 -4.23 23.85
C PRO A 354 -9.44 -5.02 24.19
N ILE A 355 -8.27 -4.55 23.73
CA ILE A 355 -6.97 -5.14 24.08
C ILE A 355 -6.63 -4.91 25.55
N ILE A 356 -6.87 -3.69 26.05
CA ILE A 356 -6.64 -3.36 27.46
C ILE A 356 -7.57 -4.16 28.37
N THR A 357 -8.86 -4.25 28.03
CA THR A 357 -9.83 -5.10 28.73
C THR A 357 -9.38 -6.56 28.75
N TYR A 358 -8.84 -7.07 27.63
CA TYR A 358 -8.27 -8.40 27.59
C TYR A 358 -7.05 -8.54 28.50
N PHE A 359 -6.15 -7.56 28.55
CA PHE A 359 -5.01 -7.60 29.48
C PHE A 359 -5.42 -7.50 30.96
N LEU A 360 -6.52 -6.81 31.29
CA LEU A 360 -7.10 -6.76 32.64
C LEU A 360 -7.61 -8.12 33.12
N THR A 361 -7.86 -9.08 32.21
CA THR A 361 -8.22 -10.46 32.62
C THR A 361 -7.03 -11.28 33.12
N PHE A 362 -5.82 -10.72 33.12
CA PHE A 362 -4.61 -11.39 33.63
C PHE A 362 -4.07 -10.63 34.85
N ASP A 363 -3.71 -11.36 35.91
CA ASP A 363 -3.22 -10.77 37.17
C ASP A 363 -2.08 -9.77 36.97
N ALA A 364 -1.11 -10.08 36.10
CA ALA A 364 0.01 -9.21 35.82
C ALA A 364 -0.39 -7.93 35.06
N GLY A 365 -1.35 -8.05 34.14
CA GLY A 365 -1.86 -6.89 33.40
C GLY A 365 -2.70 -5.99 34.30
N PHE A 366 -3.55 -6.58 35.14
CA PHE A 366 -4.33 -5.87 36.14
C PHE A 366 -3.44 -5.11 37.13
N ALA A 367 -2.49 -5.79 37.77
CA ALA A 367 -1.59 -5.17 38.74
C ALA A 367 -0.77 -4.01 38.16
N TYR A 368 -0.31 -4.13 36.91
CA TYR A 368 0.40 -3.06 36.22
C TYR A 368 -0.50 -1.86 35.93
N LEU A 369 -1.70 -2.09 35.41
CA LEU A 369 -2.65 -1.02 35.08
C LEU A 369 -3.14 -0.30 36.34
N GLU A 370 -3.39 -1.05 37.42
CA GLU A 370 -3.76 -0.52 38.74
C GLU A 370 -2.61 0.28 39.38
N SER A 371 -1.37 -0.19 39.31
CA SER A 371 -0.23 0.55 39.88
C SER A 371 0.05 1.88 39.17
N HIS A 372 -0.46 2.05 37.94
CA HIS A 372 -0.39 3.27 37.15
C HIS A 372 -1.76 3.97 37.09
N ASP A 373 -2.45 4.02 38.23
CA ASP A 373 -3.81 4.55 38.40
C ASP A 373 -4.02 5.95 37.77
N HIS A 374 -3.04 6.85 37.92
CA HIS A 374 -3.12 8.19 37.33
C HIS A 374 -3.25 8.15 35.79
N GLU A 375 -2.63 7.16 35.13
CA GLU A 375 -2.64 7.04 33.66
C GLU A 375 -3.81 6.18 33.16
N TYR A 376 -4.13 5.10 33.88
CA TYR A 376 -5.04 4.06 33.39
C TYR A 376 -6.28 3.80 34.25
N GLY A 377 -6.28 4.25 35.51
CA GLY A 377 -7.31 3.98 36.51
C GLY A 377 -8.70 4.38 36.04
N GLN A 378 -8.90 5.68 35.87
CA GLN A 378 -10.16 6.24 35.39
C GLN A 378 -10.51 5.79 33.97
N LYS A 379 -9.50 5.62 33.10
CA LYS A 379 -9.71 5.36 31.67
C LYS A 379 -10.13 3.91 31.38
N TYR A 380 -9.63 2.95 32.16
CA TYR A 380 -9.78 1.52 31.89
C TYR A 380 -10.14 0.69 33.13
N VAL A 381 -9.40 0.85 34.24
CA VAL A 381 -9.48 -0.06 35.40
C VAL A 381 -10.85 0.07 36.09
N TYR A 382 -11.29 1.27 36.43
CA TYR A 382 -12.53 1.45 37.22
C TYR A 382 -13.77 0.96 36.48
N ALA A 383 -13.83 1.21 35.17
CA ALA A 383 -14.92 0.74 34.33
C ALA A 383 -14.96 -0.80 34.27
N PHE A 384 -13.80 -1.43 34.14
CA PHE A 384 -13.68 -2.89 34.16
C PHE A 384 -14.12 -3.48 35.50
N VAL A 385 -13.61 -2.95 36.63
CA VAL A 385 -13.98 -3.43 37.97
C VAL A 385 -15.48 -3.27 38.23
N ALA A 386 -16.07 -2.13 37.83
CA ALA A 386 -17.50 -1.89 37.97
C ALA A 386 -18.32 -2.93 37.17
N GLU A 387 -17.92 -3.24 35.93
CA GLU A 387 -18.56 -4.26 35.10
C GLU A 387 -18.46 -5.66 35.73
N GLN A 388 -17.30 -6.05 36.26
CA GLN A 388 -17.12 -7.33 36.96
C GLN A 388 -17.99 -7.40 38.22
N LEU A 389 -18.05 -6.33 39.02
CA LEU A 389 -18.90 -6.26 40.20
C LEU A 389 -20.40 -6.35 39.86
N GLU A 390 -20.84 -5.71 38.78
CA GLU A 390 -22.22 -5.86 38.31
C GLU A 390 -22.51 -7.29 37.82
N ALA A 391 -21.59 -7.91 37.08
CA ALA A 391 -21.73 -9.28 36.64
C ALA A 391 -21.81 -10.26 37.83
N LEU A 392 -20.98 -10.05 38.85
CA LEU A 392 -21.02 -10.80 40.11
C LEU A 392 -22.36 -10.63 40.84
N LYS A 393 -22.87 -9.40 40.95
CA LYS A 393 -24.19 -9.13 41.53
C LYS A 393 -25.30 -9.87 40.81
N ARG A 394 -25.31 -9.84 39.46
CA ARG A 394 -26.30 -10.57 38.65
C ARG A 394 -26.19 -12.09 38.83
N ARG A 395 -24.98 -12.64 38.85
CA ARG A 395 -24.75 -14.08 39.09
C ARG A 395 -25.24 -14.51 40.47
N LYS A 396 -24.98 -13.67 41.48
CA LYS A 396 -25.48 -13.88 42.84
C LYS A 396 -27.01 -13.87 42.88
N GLU A 397 -27.66 -12.86 42.30
CA GLU A 397 -29.13 -12.77 42.24
C GLU A 397 -29.77 -13.99 41.56
N VAL A 398 -29.18 -14.46 40.45
CA VAL A 398 -29.64 -15.67 39.74
C VAL A 398 -29.46 -16.93 40.58
N PHE A 399 -28.36 -17.04 41.34
CA PHE A 399 -28.11 -18.19 42.21
C PHE A 399 -29.03 -18.22 43.43
N GLU A 400 -29.34 -17.06 44.03
CA GLU A 400 -30.18 -16.95 45.22
C GLU A 400 -31.67 -17.25 44.93
N GLN A 401 -32.15 -17.07 43.70
CA GLN A 401 -33.54 -17.38 43.31
C GLN A 401 -33.96 -18.84 43.57
N PRO A 402 -33.21 -19.87 43.11
CA PRO A 402 -33.47 -21.28 43.47
C PRO A 402 -32.84 -21.70 44.81
N HIS A 403 -31.90 -20.93 45.37
CA HIS A 403 -31.14 -21.29 46.57
C HIS A 403 -31.13 -20.16 47.62
N PRO A 404 -32.26 -19.85 48.28
CA PRO A 404 -32.38 -18.71 49.20
C PRO A 404 -31.50 -18.78 50.46
N ALA A 405 -30.94 -19.96 50.77
CA ALA A 405 -29.96 -20.17 51.84
C ALA A 405 -28.61 -20.71 51.33
N GLY A 406 -28.39 -20.71 50.01
CA GLY A 406 -27.14 -21.14 49.40
C GLY A 406 -26.03 -20.11 49.60
N VAL A 407 -24.78 -20.57 49.72
CA VAL A 407 -23.60 -19.71 49.75
C VAL A 407 -23.12 -19.50 48.31
N PHE A 408 -23.05 -18.24 47.87
CA PHE A 408 -22.48 -17.89 46.57
C PHE A 408 -20.98 -17.69 46.70
N ASP A 409 -20.21 -18.70 46.28
CA ASP A 409 -18.75 -18.65 46.32
C ASP A 409 -18.19 -17.87 45.12
N VAL A 410 -17.18 -17.02 45.38
CA VAL A 410 -16.43 -16.28 44.36
C VAL A 410 -15.03 -16.87 44.29
N GLU A 411 -14.58 -17.21 43.08
CA GLU A 411 -13.25 -17.75 42.84
C GLU A 411 -12.16 -16.76 43.30
N ALA A 412 -11.09 -17.26 43.92
CA ALA A 412 -10.04 -16.40 44.50
C ALA A 412 -9.33 -15.49 43.48
N GLU A 413 -9.36 -15.85 42.20
CA GLU A 413 -8.82 -15.04 41.10
C GLU A 413 -9.79 -13.94 40.65
N GLU A 414 -11.10 -14.23 40.68
CA GLU A 414 -12.16 -13.26 40.40
C GLU A 414 -12.29 -12.24 41.55
N ALA A 415 -12.19 -12.71 42.80
CA ALA A 415 -12.23 -11.86 43.98
C ALA A 415 -11.11 -10.80 43.98
N ARG A 416 -9.87 -11.19 43.62
CA ARG A 416 -8.71 -10.29 43.56
C ARG A 416 -8.82 -9.17 42.53
N ARG A 417 -9.71 -9.29 41.55
CA ARG A 417 -9.95 -8.27 40.51
C ARG A 417 -11.10 -7.32 40.87
N CYS A 418 -11.87 -7.65 41.91
CA CYS A 418 -13.10 -6.95 42.27
C CYS A 418 -13.03 -6.29 43.65
N PHE A 419 -12.17 -6.80 44.54
CA PHE A 419 -12.01 -6.40 45.94
C PHE A 419 -10.52 -6.35 46.29
#